data_AF-A0A8J2ZLT1-F1
#
_entry.id   AF-A0A8J2ZLT1-F1
#
_cell.length_a   1.000
_cell.length_b   1.000
_cell.length_c   1.000
_cell.angle_alpha   90.00
_cell.angle_beta   90.00
_cell.angle_gamma   90.00
#
_symmetry.space_group_name_H-M   'P 1'
#
loop_
_entity.id
_entity.type
_entity.pdbx_description
1 polymer ?
#
loop_
_entity_poly.entity_id
_entity_poly.type
_entity_poly.pdbx_seq_one_letter_code
_entity_poly.pdbx_strand_id
1 'polypeptide(L)'
;MNNAGTDLAFDPHLSSVKNMKRTLQLNFGGTLCVAGGILLLLTASDDDRIVHLSSALASLGLRHEPGRQCRQMLLTTYAAFRAVLNALTVSQLVALVGQRGKISAICPGFTAMEVTGFRPDRTTQRAAAYTLRVALDADVTTSTFCNDQGVLPC
;
A
#
# COMPACT_ATOMS: atom_id res chain seq x y z
N MET A 1 3.06 1.56 -10.88
CA MET A 1 3.40 1.04 -9.55
C MET A 1 3.65 2.19 -8.59
N ASN A 2 2.86 2.31 -7.52
CA ASN A 2 3.09 3.26 -6.43
C ASN A 2 3.68 2.53 -5.23
N ASN A 3 5.01 2.42 -5.21
CA ASN A 3 5.78 1.80 -4.13
C ASN A 3 6.35 2.83 -3.14
N ALA A 4 6.56 4.07 -3.59
CA ALA A 4 7.21 5.10 -2.80
C ALA A 4 6.53 5.26 -1.43
N GLY A 5 7.32 5.04 -0.39
CA GLY A 5 6.88 5.08 0.99
C GLY A 5 8.11 5.02 1.87
N THR A 6 8.39 6.09 2.61
CA THR A 6 9.51 6.12 3.56
C THR A 6 8.96 6.26 4.97
N ASP A 7 9.57 5.54 5.91
CA ASP A 7 9.36 5.76 7.35
C ASP A 7 10.15 6.98 7.87
N LEU A 8 10.87 7.67 6.96
CA LEU A 8 11.84 8.74 7.19
C LEU A 8 11.24 10.09 7.62
N ALA A 9 10.10 10.07 8.30
CA ALA A 9 9.58 11.24 8.97
C ALA A 9 9.40 11.02 10.48
N PHE A 10 10.00 9.98 11.06
CA PHE A 10 10.30 10.04 12.49
C PHE A 10 11.51 10.94 12.71
N ASP A 11 11.24 12.23 12.89
CA ASP A 11 12.22 13.18 13.39
C ASP A 11 12.00 13.34 14.91
N PRO A 12 12.96 12.94 15.77
CA PRO A 12 12.79 13.02 17.21
C PRO A 12 12.71 14.47 17.71
N HIS A 13 13.07 15.45 16.89
CA HIS A 13 12.97 16.88 17.20
C HIS A 13 11.60 17.48 16.81
N LEU A 14 10.74 16.72 16.14
CA LEU A 14 9.40 17.14 15.76
C LEU A 14 8.34 16.50 16.68
N SER A 15 7.27 17.24 16.95
CA SER A 15 6.11 16.66 17.63
C SER A 15 5.43 15.61 16.75
N SER A 16 4.69 14.68 17.36
CA SER A 16 3.96 13.62 16.65
C SER A 16 3.04 14.17 15.54
N VAL A 17 2.41 15.33 15.77
CA VAL A 17 1.56 16.01 14.78
C VAL A 17 2.38 16.52 13.59
N LYS A 18 3.57 17.08 13.83
CA LYS A 18 4.46 17.55 12.74
C LYS A 18 5.00 16.38 11.92
N ASN A 19 5.39 15.29 12.58
CA ASN A 19 5.81 14.05 11.91
C ASN A 19 4.68 13.46 11.05
N MET A 20 3.45 13.42 11.57
CA MET A 20 2.28 12.97 10.81
C MET A 20 2.03 13.85 9.57
N LYS A 21 2.00 15.18 9.73
CA LYS A 21 1.81 16.13 8.61
C LYS A 21 2.85 15.92 7.51
N ARG A 22 4.13 15.85 7.89
CA ARG A 22 5.24 15.65 6.96
C ARG A 22 5.12 14.30 6.22
N THR A 23 4.82 13.22 6.95
CA THR A 23 4.65 11.89 6.36
C THR A 23 3.53 11.87 5.34
N LEU A 24 2.36 12.41 5.69
CA LEU A 24 1.21 12.44 4.79
C LEU A 24 1.50 13.33 3.57
N GLN A 25 2.11 14.50 3.76
CA GLN A 25 2.45 15.38 2.64
C GLN A 25 3.40 14.70 1.63
N LEU A 26 4.46 14.05 2.11
CA LEU A 26 5.44 13.40 1.24
C LEU A 26 4.89 12.13 0.60
N ASN A 27 4.36 11.22 1.41
CA ASN A 27 3.99 9.89 0.93
C ASN A 27 2.61 9.88 0.28
N PHE A 28 1.60 10.49 0.91
CA PHE A 28 0.25 10.53 0.35
C PHE A 28 0.10 11.59 -0.73
N GLY A 29 0.60 12.82 -0.51
CA GLY A 29 0.53 13.89 -1.50
C GLY A 29 1.19 13.51 -2.83
N GLY A 30 2.41 12.95 -2.77
CA GLY A 30 3.09 12.43 -3.96
C GLY A 30 2.32 11.31 -4.65
N THR A 31 1.81 10.35 -3.88
CA THR A 31 1.01 9.24 -4.44
C THR A 31 -0.28 9.75 -5.10
N LEU A 32 -0.96 10.72 -4.50
CA LEU A 32 -2.18 11.29 -5.04
C LEU A 32 -1.93 12.02 -6.38
N CYS A 33 -0.85 12.81 -6.46
CA CYS A 33 -0.46 13.48 -7.71
C CYS A 33 -0.17 12.48 -8.83
N VAL A 34 0.64 11.45 -8.54
CA VAL A 34 1.02 10.42 -9.50
C VAL A 34 -0.21 9.59 -9.91
N ALA A 35 -1.00 9.14 -8.94
CA ALA A 35 -2.16 8.30 -9.20
C ALA A 35 -3.27 9.06 -9.95
N GLY A 36 -3.46 10.35 -9.69
CA GLY A 36 -4.38 11.21 -10.46
C GLY A 36 -3.94 11.39 -11.91
N GLY A 37 -2.64 11.61 -12.14
CA GLY A 37 -2.08 11.71 -13.49
C GLY A 37 -2.15 10.38 -14.27
N ILE A 38 -1.83 9.26 -13.61
CA ILE A 38 -1.88 7.94 -14.25
C ILE A 38 -3.33 7.52 -14.54
N LEU A 39 -4.30 7.86 -13.70
CA LEU A 39 -5.72 7.54 -13.94
C LEU A 39 -6.23 8.10 -15.27
N LEU A 40 -5.75 9.29 -15.67
CA LEU A 40 -6.06 9.88 -16.99
C LEU A 40 -5.44 9.07 -18.14
N LEU A 41 -4.27 8.47 -17.91
CA LEU A 41 -3.56 7.66 -18.91
C LEU A 41 -4.10 6.23 -19.04
N LEU A 42 -4.81 5.72 -18.02
CA LEU A 42 -5.40 4.36 -18.03
C LEU A 42 -6.47 4.16 -19.13
N THR A 43 -6.90 5.23 -19.79
CA THR A 43 -7.88 5.18 -20.88
C THR A 43 -7.24 4.94 -22.25
N ALA A 44 -5.90 4.93 -22.34
CA ALA A 44 -5.16 4.86 -23.59
C ALA A 44 -4.54 3.48 -23.88
N SER A 45 -4.53 2.53 -22.93
CA SER A 45 -3.97 1.19 -23.13
C SER A 45 -4.96 0.07 -22.75
N ASP A 46 -4.80 -1.07 -23.42
CA ASP A 46 -5.76 -2.18 -23.39
C ASP A 46 -5.64 -3.08 -22.14
N ASP A 47 -4.53 -3.02 -21.39
CA ASP A 47 -4.32 -3.76 -20.13
C ASP A 47 -3.64 -2.88 -19.07
N ASP A 48 -4.31 -1.78 -18.76
CA ASP A 48 -3.80 -0.73 -17.89
C ASP A 48 -3.98 -1.02 -16.39
N ARG A 49 -2.90 -0.82 -15.61
CA ARG A 49 -2.84 -1.27 -14.20
C ARG A 49 -2.17 -0.28 -13.26
N ILE A 50 -2.80 -0.07 -12.10
CA ILE A 50 -2.22 0.64 -10.96
C ILE A 50 -2.13 -0.32 -9.77
N VAL A 51 -0.92 -0.55 -9.28
CA VAL A 51 -0.71 -1.25 -8.02
C VAL A 51 -0.15 -0.27 -7.00
N HIS A 52 -0.86 -0.11 -5.89
CA HIS A 52 -0.43 0.63 -4.71
C HIS A 52 0.18 -0.35 -3.71
N LEU A 53 1.42 -0.14 -3.30
CA LEU A 53 2.01 -0.94 -2.23
C LEU A 53 1.49 -0.45 -0.89
N SER A 54 0.74 -1.31 -0.22
CA SER A 54 0.15 -1.09 1.10
C SER A 54 0.86 -1.94 2.17
N SER A 55 0.21 -2.12 3.33
CA SER A 55 0.70 -2.94 4.44
C SER A 55 -0.47 -3.51 5.21
N ALA A 56 -0.29 -4.67 5.85
CA ALA A 56 -1.25 -5.21 6.81
C ALA A 56 -1.56 -4.24 7.97
N LEU A 57 -0.66 -3.28 8.24
CA LEU A 57 -0.90 -2.20 9.21
C LEU A 57 -1.98 -1.19 8.78
N ALA A 58 -2.36 -1.19 7.49
CA ALA A 58 -3.48 -0.41 6.98
C ALA A 58 -4.85 -0.99 7.36
N SER A 59 -4.90 -2.28 7.68
CA SER A 59 -6.14 -2.98 8.02
C SER A 59 -6.59 -2.62 9.43
N LEU A 60 -7.76 -2.01 9.58
CA LEU A 60 -8.36 -1.81 10.90
C LEU A 60 -8.83 -3.15 11.47
N GLY A 61 -9.37 -4.04 10.64
CA GLY A 61 -9.78 -5.39 11.04
C GLY A 61 -8.64 -6.21 11.65
N LEU A 62 -7.49 -6.31 10.96
CA LEU A 62 -6.34 -7.07 11.47
C LEU A 62 -5.72 -6.45 12.73
N ARG A 63 -5.88 -5.14 12.93
CA ARG A 63 -5.40 -4.46 14.15
C ARG A 63 -6.32 -4.68 15.35
N HIS A 64 -7.60 -4.96 15.11
CA HIS A 64 -8.55 -5.31 16.17
C HIS A 64 -8.44 -6.79 16.59
N GLU A 65 -7.99 -7.66 15.70
CA GLU A 65 -7.88 -9.10 15.95
C GLU A 65 -6.77 -9.45 16.96
N PRO A 66 -7.09 -10.15 18.08
CA PRO A 66 -6.09 -10.66 19.01
C PRO A 66 -5.09 -11.63 18.35
N GLY A 67 -3.84 -11.66 18.82
CA GLY A 67 -2.82 -12.59 18.32
C GLY A 67 -2.16 -12.21 16.98
N ARG A 68 -2.66 -11.20 16.27
CA ARG A 68 -2.02 -10.72 15.04
C ARG A 68 -0.80 -9.85 15.34
N GLN A 69 0.31 -10.12 14.64
CA GLN A 69 1.57 -9.35 14.78
C GLN A 69 1.36 -7.84 14.52
N CYS A 70 0.54 -7.48 13.54
CA CYS A 70 0.24 -6.09 13.19
C CYS A 70 -0.49 -5.31 14.31
N ARG A 71 -1.19 -5.99 15.21
CA ARG A 71 -1.81 -5.35 16.38
C ARG A 71 -0.77 -4.80 17.36
N GLN A 72 0.36 -5.48 17.50
CA GLN A 72 1.43 -5.12 18.43
C GLN A 72 2.37 -4.03 17.88
N MET A 73 2.31 -3.74 16.58
CA MET A 73 3.16 -2.74 15.93
C MET A 73 2.56 -1.33 16.09
N LEU A 74 3.19 -0.50 16.93
CA LEU A 74 2.80 0.88 17.21
C LEU A 74 3.39 1.89 16.22
N LEU A 75 3.33 1.58 14.93
CA LEU A 75 3.81 2.44 13.84
C LEU A 75 2.67 3.36 13.35
N THR A 76 2.17 4.23 14.24
CA THR A 76 0.94 5.02 14.02
C THR A 76 0.96 5.79 12.71
N THR A 77 2.03 6.52 12.43
CA THR A 77 2.18 7.37 11.24
C THR A 77 2.24 6.55 9.95
N TYR A 78 3.01 5.46 9.96
CA TYR A 78 3.08 4.52 8.84
C TYR A 78 1.73 3.85 8.58
N ALA A 79 1.07 3.35 9.63
CA ALA A 79 -0.24 2.71 9.53
C ALA A 79 -1.31 3.68 9.00
N ALA A 80 -1.34 4.91 9.50
CA ALA A 80 -2.28 5.94 9.04
C ALA A 80 -2.10 6.26 7.55
N PHE A 81 -0.86 6.48 7.10
CA PHE A 81 -0.58 6.70 5.68
C PHE A 81 -1.06 5.52 4.81
N ARG A 82 -0.75 4.28 5.20
CA ARG A 82 -1.16 3.10 4.43
C ARG A 82 -2.69 2.89 4.44
N ALA A 83 -3.38 3.24 5.52
CA ALA A 83 -4.84 3.23 5.57
C ALA A 83 -5.46 4.27 4.61
N VAL A 84 -4.92 5.49 4.56
CA VAL A 84 -5.35 6.52 3.61
C VAL A 84 -5.07 6.08 2.16
N LEU A 85 -3.96 5.37 1.90
CA LEU A 85 -3.67 4.79 0.59
C LEU A 85 -4.68 3.71 0.18
N ASN A 86 -5.12 2.86 1.11
CA ASN A 86 -6.20 1.91 0.86
C ASN A 86 -7.51 2.63 0.54
N ALA A 87 -7.85 3.70 1.27
CA ALA A 87 -9.03 4.51 0.98
C ALA A 87 -8.98 5.13 -0.41
N LEU A 88 -7.83 5.70 -0.82
CA LEU A 88 -7.62 6.19 -2.18
C LEU A 88 -7.84 5.09 -3.23
N THR A 89 -7.29 3.91 -2.99
CA THR A 89 -7.44 2.76 -3.90
C THR A 89 -8.91 2.41 -4.11
N VAL A 90 -9.70 2.37 -3.03
CA VAL A 90 -11.16 2.15 -3.10
C VAL A 90 -11.84 3.26 -3.90
N SER A 91 -11.52 4.54 -3.65
CA SER A 91 -12.10 5.65 -4.41
C SER A 91 -11.81 5.56 -5.91
N GLN A 92 -10.61 5.17 -6.29
CA GLN A 92 -10.24 4.99 -7.70
C GLN A 92 -10.95 3.80 -8.34
N LEU A 93 -11.13 2.70 -7.60
CA LEU A 93 -11.91 1.55 -8.07
C LEU A 93 -13.37 1.92 -8.35
N VAL A 94 -13.98 2.70 -7.46
CA VAL A 94 -15.34 3.23 -7.66
C VAL A 94 -15.39 4.14 -8.90
N ALA A 95 -14.38 4.98 -9.09
CA ALA A 95 -14.30 5.87 -10.26
C ALA A 95 -14.13 5.10 -11.60
N LEU A 96 -13.55 3.89 -11.56
CA LEU A 96 -13.36 3.03 -12.73
C LEU A 96 -14.52 2.06 -12.99
N VAL A 97 -15.60 2.07 -12.20
CA VAL A 97 -16.76 1.21 -12.48
C VAL A 97 -17.29 1.47 -13.89
N GLY A 98 -17.33 0.42 -14.71
CA GLY A 98 -17.73 0.50 -16.12
C GLY A 98 -16.63 0.93 -17.10
N GLN A 99 -15.42 1.19 -16.62
CA GLN A 99 -14.24 1.49 -17.43
C GLN A 99 -13.29 0.28 -17.50
N ARG A 100 -12.35 0.34 -18.44
CA ARG A 100 -11.23 -0.61 -18.53
C ARG A 100 -10.13 -0.20 -17.53
N GLY A 101 -9.40 -1.18 -17.03
CA GLY A 101 -8.27 -0.97 -16.12
C GLY A 101 -8.41 -1.69 -14.78
N LYS A 102 -7.27 -2.02 -14.17
CA LYS A 102 -7.19 -2.76 -12.90
C LYS A 102 -6.43 -1.93 -11.87
N ILE A 103 -7.01 -1.76 -10.69
CA ILE A 103 -6.34 -1.11 -9.55
C ILE A 103 -6.27 -2.08 -8.37
N SER A 104 -5.13 -2.16 -7.70
CA SER A 104 -5.00 -3.01 -6.51
C SER A 104 -4.13 -2.39 -5.43
N ALA A 105 -4.50 -2.60 -4.17
CA ALA A 105 -3.60 -2.35 -3.04
C ALA A 105 -3.02 -3.68 -2.56
N ILE A 106 -1.70 -3.75 -2.41
CA ILE A 106 -1.04 -5.01 -2.03
C ILE A 106 -0.16 -4.84 -0.80
N CYS A 107 -0.31 -5.74 0.16
CA CYS A 107 0.66 -5.91 1.24
C CYS A 107 1.69 -6.95 0.77
N PRO A 108 2.95 -6.56 0.51
CA PRO A 108 3.97 -7.49 0.04
C PRO A 108 4.44 -8.46 1.13
N GLY A 109 3.91 -8.36 2.36
CA GLY A 109 4.32 -9.11 3.54
C GLY A 109 5.40 -8.41 4.36
N PHE A 110 5.53 -8.79 5.63
CA PHE A 110 6.62 -8.30 6.48
C PHE A 110 7.93 -8.86 5.93
N THR A 111 8.76 -8.01 5.32
CA THR A 111 9.89 -8.38 4.46
C THR A 111 11.19 -7.89 5.08
N ALA A 112 12.25 -8.70 5.04
CA ALA A 112 13.59 -8.33 5.48
C ALA A 112 14.16 -7.21 4.64
N MET A 113 14.13 -6.01 5.20
CA MET A 113 14.75 -4.80 4.66
C MET A 113 15.52 -4.09 5.77
N GLU A 114 16.33 -3.10 5.40
CA GLU A 114 17.04 -2.24 6.36
C GLU A 114 16.08 -1.65 7.40
N VAL A 115 14.93 -1.12 6.94
CA VAL A 115 13.89 -0.54 7.80
C VAL A 115 13.24 -1.56 8.76
N THR A 116 13.40 -2.87 8.53
CA THR A 116 12.90 -3.93 9.43
C THR A 116 14.03 -4.61 10.21
N GLY A 117 15.27 -4.10 10.13
CA GLY A 117 16.46 -4.74 10.70
C GLY A 117 16.68 -6.17 10.19
N PHE A 118 16.25 -6.47 8.96
CA PHE A 118 16.33 -7.79 8.33
C PHE A 118 15.60 -8.94 9.09
N ARG A 119 14.65 -8.62 9.99
CA ARG A 119 14.03 -9.60 10.91
C ARG A 119 12.58 -10.01 10.58
N PRO A 120 12.32 -10.38 9.32
CA PRO A 120 11.58 -11.62 9.10
C PRO A 120 12.21 -12.53 8.04
N ASP A 121 11.84 -13.81 8.04
CA ASP A 121 12.33 -14.82 7.09
C ASP A 121 11.90 -14.58 5.63
N ARG A 122 11.09 -13.55 5.38
CA ARG A 122 10.62 -13.19 4.05
C ARG A 122 11.64 -12.31 3.34
N THR A 123 12.14 -12.81 2.21
CA THR A 123 13.13 -12.10 1.38
C THR A 123 12.51 -11.01 0.51
N THR A 124 13.32 -10.02 0.13
CA THR A 124 12.93 -8.97 -0.81
C THR A 124 12.53 -9.53 -2.17
N GLN A 125 13.18 -10.61 -2.61
CA GLN A 125 12.85 -11.31 -3.85
C GLN A 125 11.43 -11.89 -3.81
N ARG A 126 11.01 -12.48 -2.67
CA ARG A 126 9.66 -13.02 -2.53
C ARG A 126 8.60 -11.92 -2.53
N ALA A 127 8.89 -10.79 -1.86
CA ALA A 127 8.04 -9.60 -1.90
C ALA A 127 7.91 -9.00 -3.30
N ALA A 128 9.03 -8.89 -4.03
CA ALA A 128 9.08 -8.38 -5.39
C ALA A 128 8.38 -9.32 -6.38
N ALA A 129 8.59 -10.63 -6.27
CA ALA A 129 7.93 -11.62 -7.13
C ALA A 129 6.40 -11.56 -7.01
N TYR A 130 5.88 -11.46 -5.78
CA TYR A 130 4.44 -11.29 -5.57
C TYR A 130 3.94 -9.95 -6.17
N THR A 131 4.68 -8.88 -5.95
CA THR A 131 4.36 -7.54 -6.46
C THR A 131 4.34 -7.50 -7.99
N LEU A 132 5.31 -8.14 -8.65
CA LEU A 132 5.39 -8.27 -10.09
C LEU A 132 4.28 -9.16 -10.64
N ARG A 133 3.93 -10.26 -9.95
CA ARG A 133 2.80 -11.10 -10.35
C ARG A 133 1.52 -10.28 -10.40
N VAL A 134 1.21 -9.50 -9.36
CA VAL A 134 0.00 -8.63 -9.38
C VAL A 134 0.08 -7.57 -10.49
N ALA A 135 1.27 -7.04 -10.76
CA ALA A 135 1.47 -6.03 -11.80
C ALA A 135 1.35 -6.59 -13.23
N LEU A 136 1.69 -7.85 -13.47
CA LEU A 136 1.85 -8.43 -14.82
C LEU A 136 0.80 -9.49 -15.18
N ASP A 137 0.22 -10.17 -14.19
CA ASP A 137 -0.60 -11.37 -14.44
C ASP A 137 -2.06 -11.00 -14.73
N ALA A 138 -2.54 -11.31 -15.94
CA ALA A 138 -3.90 -11.06 -16.41
C ALA A 138 -5.00 -11.60 -15.49
N ASP A 139 -4.72 -12.72 -14.82
CA ASP A 139 -5.71 -13.46 -14.04
C ASP A 139 -5.84 -12.96 -12.59
N VAL A 140 -4.94 -12.07 -12.15
CA VAL A 140 -5.11 -11.41 -10.86
C VAL A 140 -6.28 -10.44 -10.99
N THR A 141 -7.43 -10.86 -10.45
CA THR A 141 -8.60 -10.01 -10.31
C THR A 141 -8.23 -8.76 -9.53
N THR A 142 -8.71 -7.63 -10.04
CA THR A 142 -8.68 -6.35 -9.35
C THR A 142 -9.13 -6.52 -7.91
N SER A 143 -8.19 -6.45 -6.96
CA SER A 143 -8.47 -6.68 -5.55
C SER A 143 -8.26 -5.40 -4.76
N THR A 144 -9.22 -5.03 -3.93
CA THR A 144 -9.16 -3.82 -3.10
C THR A 144 -7.95 -3.83 -2.17
N PHE A 145 -7.62 -4.96 -1.54
CA PHE A 145 -6.49 -5.09 -0.62
C PHE A 145 -6.11 -6.57 -0.37
N CYS A 146 -4.89 -7.01 -0.73
CA CYS A 146 -4.48 -8.41 -0.62
C CYS A 146 -2.99 -8.64 -0.34
N ASN A 147 -2.61 -9.88 -0.04
CA ASN A 147 -1.23 -10.37 0.00
C ASN A 147 -1.13 -11.77 -0.65
N ASP A 148 0.02 -12.44 -0.52
CA ASP A 148 0.23 -13.78 -1.08
C ASP A 148 -0.58 -14.90 -0.40
N GLN A 149 -1.29 -14.59 0.70
CA GLN A 149 -2.24 -15.47 1.38
C GLN A 149 -3.70 -15.17 1.00
N GLY A 150 -3.97 -14.14 0.21
CA GLY A 150 -5.30 -13.77 -0.25
C GLY A 150 -5.74 -12.36 0.16
N VAL A 151 -7.05 -12.15 0.17
CA VAL A 151 -7.66 -10.85 0.49
C VAL A 151 -7.47 -10.54 1.98
N LEU A 152 -7.09 -9.30 2.27
CA LEU A 152 -6.97 -8.79 3.64
C LEU A 152 -8.20 -7.95 3.97
N PRO A 153 -8.68 -7.97 5.23
CA PRO A 153 -9.77 -7.10 5.64
C PRO A 153 -9.31 -5.63 5.61
N CYS A 154 -10.22 -4.73 5.30
CA CYS A 154 -9.98 -3.28 5.39
C CYS A 154 -9.78 -2.82 6.85
#